data_AF-A0A3N5LQN5-F1
#
_entry.id   AF-A0A3N5LQN5-F1
#
_cell.length_a   1.000
_cell.length_b   1.000
_cell.length_c   1.000
_cell.angle_alpha   90.00
_cell.angle_beta   90.00
_cell.angle_gamma   90.00
#
_symmetry.space_group_name_H-M   'P 1'
#
loop_
_entity.id
_entity.type
_entity.pdbx_description
1 polymer ?
#
loop_
_entity_poly.entity_id
_entity_poly.type
_entity_poly.pdbx_seq_one_letter_code
_entity_poly.pdbx_strand_id
1 'polypeptide(L)'
;MASIKYGCITPCVESVEMPVAASQKFKHDSANFVVLDNDGNVRLALTADTTLYGYAIIPEGRGAGDDDGVWVSSSTAGKDKILIVKDPDARYLIPASGAVTQANVGNAYDLIGVNDGTAQIVNLAAGNNDVVVIEKPGTYIERGSANDAVVRINYSKFQGD
;
A
#
# COMPACT_ATOMS: atom_id res chain seq x y z
N MET A 1 2.33 21.28 -6.39
CA MET A 1 2.22 19.81 -6.49
C MET A 1 2.92 19.21 -5.29
N ALA A 2 2.17 18.64 -4.34
CA ALA A 2 2.77 17.88 -3.25
C ALA A 2 3.43 16.65 -3.88
N SER A 3 4.75 16.58 -3.81
CA SER A 3 5.50 15.49 -4.42
C SER A 3 5.28 14.24 -3.56
N ILE A 4 4.42 13.33 -4.02
CA ILE A 4 4.06 12.07 -3.35
C ILE A 4 5.34 11.42 -2.83
N LYS A 5 5.48 11.28 -1.52
CA LYS A 5 6.71 10.71 -0.91
C LYS A 5 6.73 9.19 -1.05
N TYR A 6 5.58 8.54 -0.91
CA TYR A 6 5.44 7.09 -0.82
C TYR A 6 4.80 6.51 -2.08
N GLY A 7 5.27 5.35 -2.53
CA GLY A 7 4.79 4.79 -3.79
C GLY A 7 5.71 3.75 -4.39
N CYS A 8 5.33 3.27 -5.57
CA CYS A 8 6.14 2.37 -6.37
C CYS A 8 7.40 3.09 -6.88
N ILE A 9 8.56 2.48 -6.64
CA ILE A 9 9.86 2.98 -7.12
C ILE A 9 10.46 2.09 -8.21
N THR A 10 9.82 0.96 -8.51
CA THR A 10 10.23 0.08 -9.61
C THR A 10 9.75 0.69 -10.94
N PRO A 11 10.64 0.88 -11.92
CA PRO A 11 10.24 1.29 -13.26
C PRO A 11 9.57 0.12 -13.99
N CYS A 12 8.59 0.41 -14.86
CA CYS A 12 7.95 -0.58 -15.74
C CYS A 12 7.35 -1.78 -14.99
N VAL A 13 6.32 -1.53 -14.19
CA VAL A 13 5.60 -2.56 -13.44
C VAL A 13 4.33 -3.01 -14.17
N GLU A 14 3.93 -4.26 -13.93
CA GLU A 14 2.62 -4.74 -14.39
C GLU A 14 1.51 -4.01 -13.62
N SER A 15 0.54 -3.47 -14.35
CA SER A 15 -0.59 -2.76 -13.75
C SER A 15 -1.91 -3.11 -14.42
N VAL A 16 -2.97 -3.16 -13.63
CA VAL A 16 -4.34 -3.47 -14.07
C VAL A 16 -5.32 -2.48 -13.46
N GLU A 17 -6.33 -2.07 -14.24
CA GLU A 17 -7.41 -1.22 -13.76
C GLU A 17 -8.52 -2.08 -13.14
N MET A 18 -8.86 -1.80 -11.88
CA MET A 18 -9.78 -2.62 -11.11
C MET A 18 -10.93 -1.81 -10.50
N PRO A 19 -12.14 -2.38 -10.38
CA PRO A 19 -13.23 -1.76 -9.64
C PRO A 19 -12.88 -1.62 -8.16
N VAL A 20 -13.29 -0.52 -7.53
CA VAL A 20 -13.04 -0.24 -6.11
C VAL A 20 -14.28 -0.53 -5.29
N ALA A 21 -14.10 -1.11 -4.10
CA ALA A 21 -15.17 -1.32 -3.14
C ALA A 21 -15.78 0.02 -2.70
N ALA A 22 -16.97 -0.03 -2.13
CA ALA A 22 -17.65 1.19 -1.68
C ALA A 22 -16.88 1.87 -0.53
N SER A 23 -16.91 3.20 -0.51
CA SER A 23 -16.46 4.04 0.61
C SER A 23 -15.04 3.73 1.11
N GLN A 24 -14.14 3.40 0.21
CA GLN A 24 -12.73 3.20 0.51
C GLN A 24 -12.02 4.54 0.60
N LYS A 25 -11.10 4.67 1.55
CA LYS A 25 -10.34 5.89 1.80
C LYS A 25 -8.86 5.62 1.60
N PHE A 26 -8.29 6.24 0.59
CA PHE A 26 -6.88 6.09 0.23
C PHE A 26 -6.14 7.40 0.48
N LYS A 27 -5.09 7.34 1.29
CA LYS A 27 -4.30 8.53 1.61
C LYS A 27 -3.26 8.77 0.52
N HIS A 28 -3.19 10.00 -0.01
CA HIS A 28 -2.27 10.33 -1.12
C HIS A 28 -0.81 10.12 -0.75
N ASP A 29 -0.41 10.53 0.45
CA ASP A 29 0.94 10.33 1.00
C ASP A 29 0.96 9.15 1.97
N SER A 30 0.67 7.94 1.47
CA SER A 30 0.77 6.71 2.27
C SER A 30 1.08 5.48 1.43
N ALA A 31 1.35 4.36 2.11
CA ALA A 31 1.22 3.06 1.51
C ALA A 31 -0.26 2.82 1.19
N ASN A 32 -0.54 2.34 -0.01
CA ASN A 32 -1.90 2.00 -0.44
C ASN A 32 -1.92 0.56 -0.94
N PHE A 33 -1.44 -0.39 -0.11
CA PHE A 33 -1.60 -1.80 -0.43
C PHE A 33 -3.06 -2.19 -0.34
N VAL A 34 -3.45 -3.08 -1.25
CA VAL A 34 -4.84 -3.48 -1.42
C VAL A 34 -5.00 -4.99 -1.46
N VAL A 35 -6.24 -5.41 -1.21
CA VAL A 35 -6.73 -6.78 -1.39
C VAL A 35 -8.00 -6.76 -2.21
N LEU A 36 -8.37 -7.90 -2.76
CA LEU A 36 -9.69 -8.10 -3.35
C LEU A 36 -10.69 -8.51 -2.26
N ASP A 37 -11.89 -7.95 -2.30
CA ASP A 37 -13.03 -8.44 -1.55
C ASP A 37 -13.69 -9.65 -2.24
N ASN A 38 -14.75 -10.20 -1.62
CA ASN A 38 -15.44 -11.38 -2.14
C ASN A 38 -16.11 -11.17 -3.50
N ASP A 39 -16.37 -9.91 -3.87
CA ASP A 39 -16.99 -9.53 -5.13
C ASP A 39 -15.93 -9.16 -6.19
N GLY A 40 -14.65 -9.28 -5.86
CA GLY A 40 -13.53 -8.94 -6.74
C GLY A 40 -13.25 -7.45 -6.83
N ASN A 41 -13.82 -6.62 -5.95
CA ASN A 41 -13.49 -5.21 -5.87
C ASN A 41 -12.26 -4.98 -4.99
N VAL A 42 -11.48 -4.00 -5.36
CA VAL A 42 -10.31 -3.56 -4.61
C VAL A 42 -10.74 -2.82 -3.35
N ARG A 43 -10.18 -3.20 -2.21
CA ARG A 43 -10.26 -2.43 -0.96
C ARG A 43 -8.88 -2.22 -0.34
N LEU A 44 -8.74 -1.19 0.48
CA LEU A 44 -7.52 -0.97 1.25
C LEU A 44 -7.23 -2.20 2.13
N ALA A 45 -5.98 -2.63 2.16
CA ALA A 45 -5.55 -3.69 3.05
C ALA A 45 -5.51 -3.19 4.50
N LEU A 46 -6.07 -3.98 5.41
CA LEU A 46 -6.20 -3.69 6.83
C LEU A 46 -5.25 -4.57 7.64
N THR A 47 -5.05 -4.23 8.92
CA THR A 47 -4.12 -4.95 9.81
C THR A 47 -4.37 -6.47 9.90
N ALA A 48 -5.61 -6.90 9.73
CA ALA A 48 -5.97 -8.32 9.82
C ALA A 48 -5.78 -9.08 8.50
N ASP A 49 -5.51 -8.39 7.38
CA ASP A 49 -5.37 -9.05 6.09
C ASP A 49 -4.06 -9.85 6.04
N THR A 50 -4.19 -11.10 5.60
CA THR A 50 -3.08 -12.06 5.56
C THR A 50 -2.46 -12.20 4.18
N THR A 51 -3.00 -11.48 3.19
CA THR A 51 -2.60 -11.51 1.80
C THR A 51 -2.72 -10.13 1.18
N LEU A 52 -2.06 -9.89 0.05
CA LEU A 52 -2.09 -8.63 -0.70
C LEU A 52 -2.27 -8.91 -2.19
N TYR A 53 -3.13 -8.13 -2.84
CA TYR A 53 -3.31 -8.18 -4.29
C TYR A 53 -2.33 -7.28 -5.04
N GLY A 54 -1.99 -6.13 -4.47
CA GLY A 54 -1.15 -5.16 -5.15
C GLY A 54 -1.08 -3.82 -4.44
N TYR A 55 -0.69 -2.80 -5.17
CA TYR A 55 -0.56 -1.43 -4.68
C TYR A 55 -1.39 -0.47 -5.53
N ALA A 56 -2.26 0.31 -4.91
CA ALA A 56 -3.12 1.27 -5.60
C ALA A 56 -2.37 2.57 -5.95
N ILE A 57 -2.46 2.96 -7.21
CA ILE A 57 -2.03 4.28 -7.70
C ILE A 57 -3.22 5.22 -7.59
N ILE A 58 -3.14 6.14 -6.62
CA ILE A 58 -4.27 7.00 -6.29
C ILE A 58 -4.43 8.11 -7.34
N PRO A 59 -5.63 8.29 -7.94
CA PRO A 59 -5.89 9.37 -8.88
C PRO A 59 -5.75 10.73 -8.21
N GLU A 60 -5.40 11.76 -8.96
CA GLU A 60 -5.38 13.13 -8.43
C GLU A 60 -6.77 13.58 -7.94
N GLY A 61 -6.80 14.35 -6.85
CA GLY A 61 -8.02 14.91 -6.26
C GLY A 61 -8.62 14.07 -5.12
N ARG A 62 -9.80 14.48 -4.65
CA ARG A 62 -10.46 13.91 -3.45
C ARG A 62 -11.44 12.75 -3.72
N GLY A 63 -11.75 12.48 -4.99
CA GLY A 63 -12.82 11.55 -5.36
C GLY A 63 -14.19 12.02 -4.85
N ALA A 64 -14.91 11.14 -4.14
CA ALA A 64 -16.20 11.42 -3.51
C ALA A 64 -16.10 12.08 -2.11
N GLY A 65 -14.89 12.39 -1.64
CA GLY A 65 -14.64 12.97 -0.32
C GLY A 65 -14.57 14.50 -0.29
N ASP A 66 -14.32 15.04 0.91
CA ASP A 66 -14.17 16.48 1.19
C ASP A 66 -12.76 16.88 1.67
N ASP A 67 -11.85 15.92 1.84
CA ASP A 67 -10.46 16.12 2.29
C ASP A 67 -9.50 15.97 1.10
N ASP A 68 -8.65 16.97 0.86
CA ASP A 68 -7.65 16.93 -0.22
C ASP A 68 -6.49 15.96 0.08
N GLY A 69 -6.32 15.53 1.33
CA GLY A 69 -5.30 14.55 1.73
C GLY A 69 -5.68 13.09 1.44
N VAL A 70 -6.94 12.82 1.10
CA VAL A 70 -7.50 11.47 0.96
C VAL A 70 -8.40 11.41 -0.28
N TRP A 71 -8.18 10.41 -1.12
CA TRP A 71 -9.14 10.05 -2.17
C TRP A 71 -10.16 9.07 -1.60
N VAL A 72 -11.45 9.36 -1.79
CA VAL A 72 -12.55 8.52 -1.32
C VAL A 72 -13.32 7.94 -2.50
N SER A 73 -13.49 6.61 -2.53
CA SER A 73 -14.34 5.97 -3.53
C SER A 73 -15.82 6.20 -3.26
N SER A 74 -16.63 6.06 -4.30
CA SER A 74 -18.08 6.18 -4.26
C SER A 74 -18.70 5.26 -3.21
N SER A 75 -19.85 5.67 -2.68
CA SER A 75 -20.71 4.81 -1.85
C SER A 75 -21.31 3.62 -2.60
N THR A 76 -21.13 3.53 -3.92
CA THR A 76 -21.53 2.38 -4.75
C THR A 76 -20.29 1.60 -5.19
N ALA A 77 -20.18 0.34 -4.75
CA ALA A 77 -19.07 -0.53 -5.13
C ALA A 77 -19.00 -0.73 -6.66
N GLY A 78 -17.79 -0.76 -7.19
CA GLY A 78 -17.51 -0.95 -8.63
C GLY A 78 -17.82 0.25 -9.53
N LYS A 79 -18.35 1.35 -8.98
CA LYS A 79 -18.58 2.58 -9.74
C LYS A 79 -17.27 3.26 -10.14
N ASP A 80 -16.34 3.32 -9.20
CA ASP A 80 -15.02 3.87 -9.44
C ASP A 80 -14.03 2.76 -9.75
N LYS A 81 -13.01 3.12 -10.52
CA LYS A 81 -11.89 2.24 -10.85
C LYS A 81 -10.58 2.93 -10.53
N ILE A 82 -9.57 2.12 -10.22
CA ILE A 82 -8.23 2.60 -9.89
C ILE A 82 -7.19 1.68 -10.53
N LEU A 83 -6.02 2.26 -10.85
CA LEU A 83 -4.90 1.50 -11.37
C LEU A 83 -4.17 0.81 -10.21
N ILE A 84 -4.01 -0.50 -10.31
CA ILE A 84 -3.28 -1.32 -9.33
C ILE A 84 -1.99 -1.81 -9.97
N VAL A 85 -0.87 -1.62 -9.29
CA VAL A 85 0.36 -2.35 -9.59
C VAL A 85 0.20 -3.77 -9.07
N LYS A 86 0.14 -4.74 -10.00
CA LYS A 86 -0.06 -6.18 -9.73
C LYS A 86 1.25 -6.94 -9.99
N ASP A 87 2.34 -6.43 -9.42
CA ASP A 87 3.67 -7.03 -9.55
C ASP A 87 4.24 -7.29 -8.14
N PRO A 88 4.44 -8.57 -7.74
CA PRO A 88 4.97 -8.90 -6.42
C PRO A 88 6.46 -8.57 -6.26
N ASP A 89 7.20 -8.39 -7.36
CA ASP A 89 8.61 -8.01 -7.37
C ASP A 89 8.81 -6.48 -7.37
N ALA A 90 7.73 -5.72 -7.60
CA ALA A 90 7.75 -4.28 -7.49
C ALA A 90 8.09 -3.84 -6.06
N ARG A 91 8.85 -2.74 -5.98
CA ARG A 91 9.37 -2.18 -4.74
C ARG A 91 8.65 -0.88 -4.44
N TYR A 92 8.38 -0.65 -3.16
CA TYR A 92 7.60 0.47 -2.68
C TYR A 92 8.32 1.15 -1.52
N LEU A 93 8.44 2.48 -1.56
CA LEU A 93 8.87 3.25 -0.39
C LEU A 93 7.64 3.58 0.45
N ILE A 94 7.63 3.17 1.71
CA ILE A 94 6.49 3.31 2.63
C ILE A 94 6.94 3.66 4.05
N PRO A 95 6.07 4.29 4.86
CA PRO A 95 6.37 4.54 6.27
C PRO A 95 6.38 3.25 7.10
N ALA A 96 7.15 3.26 8.19
CA ALA A 96 7.21 2.20 9.19
C ALA A 96 6.89 2.72 10.60
N SER A 97 6.48 1.82 11.50
CA SER A 97 6.15 2.14 12.90
C SER A 97 7.37 2.52 13.77
N GLY A 98 8.58 2.36 13.24
CA GLY A 98 9.83 2.70 13.90
C GLY A 98 10.99 2.81 12.93
N ALA A 99 12.20 2.94 13.47
CA ALA A 99 13.41 3.03 12.66
C ALA A 99 13.72 1.69 11.96
N VAL A 100 13.85 1.73 10.64
CA VAL A 100 14.25 0.60 9.81
C VAL A 100 15.77 0.54 9.74
N THR A 101 16.31 -0.59 10.15
CA THR A 101 17.75 -0.84 10.22
C THR A 101 18.16 -1.97 9.26
N GLN A 102 19.47 -2.16 9.09
CA GLN A 102 19.97 -3.27 8.28
C GLN A 102 19.54 -4.65 8.81
N ALA A 103 19.28 -4.78 10.12
CA ALA A 103 18.82 -6.03 10.73
C ALA A 103 17.38 -6.40 10.34
N ASN A 104 16.60 -5.45 9.82
CA ASN A 104 15.25 -5.69 9.34
C ASN A 104 15.22 -6.23 7.91
N VAL A 105 16.32 -6.11 7.15
CA VAL A 105 16.38 -6.49 5.73
C VAL A 105 16.24 -8.00 5.56
N GLY A 106 15.37 -8.41 4.63
CA GLY A 106 15.02 -9.80 4.37
C GLY A 106 13.93 -10.36 5.28
N ASN A 107 13.59 -9.67 6.38
CA ASN A 107 12.51 -10.08 7.25
C ASN A 107 11.16 -9.67 6.65
N ALA A 108 10.15 -10.50 6.93
CA ALA A 108 8.77 -10.20 6.60
C ALA A 108 8.09 -9.51 7.80
N TYR A 109 7.13 -8.62 7.51
CA TYR A 109 6.40 -7.84 8.49
C TYR A 109 4.94 -7.66 8.07
N ASP A 110 4.09 -7.37 9.05
CA ASP A 110 2.70 -7.01 8.85
C ASP A 110 2.53 -5.52 8.50
N LEU A 111 1.33 -5.18 8.05
CA LEU A 111 0.90 -3.80 7.85
C LEU A 111 -0.04 -3.40 8.99
N ILE A 112 0.07 -2.17 9.47
CA ILE A 112 -0.99 -1.53 10.23
C ILE A 112 -1.77 -0.68 9.24
N GLY A 113 -3.07 -0.97 9.08
CA GLY A 113 -3.96 -0.26 8.19
C GLY A 113 -5.40 -0.26 8.69
N VAL A 114 -6.07 0.88 8.55
CA VAL A 114 -7.50 1.06 8.83
C VAL A 114 -8.14 1.88 7.70
N ASN A 115 -9.41 1.60 7.36
CA ASN A 115 -10.11 2.30 6.29
C ASN A 115 -10.78 3.59 6.79
N ASP A 116 -9.99 4.52 7.32
CA ASP A 116 -10.48 5.81 7.82
C ASP A 116 -9.76 7.02 7.21
N GLY A 117 -8.79 6.80 6.32
CA GLY A 117 -7.93 7.83 5.73
C GLY A 117 -6.62 8.05 6.49
N THR A 118 -6.34 7.27 7.54
CA THR A 118 -5.02 7.22 8.17
C THR A 118 -4.00 6.52 7.27
N ALA A 119 -2.72 6.77 7.55
CA ALA A 119 -1.65 6.19 6.77
C ALA A 119 -1.49 4.71 7.13
N GLN A 120 -1.43 3.84 6.12
CA GLN A 120 -0.94 2.49 6.28
C GLN A 120 0.59 2.53 6.46
N ILE A 121 1.09 1.74 7.40
CA ILE A 121 2.53 1.66 7.74
C ILE A 121 2.98 0.21 7.89
N VAL A 122 4.27 -0.06 7.72
CA VAL A 122 4.87 -1.34 8.12
C VAL A 122 4.97 -1.40 9.63
N ASN A 123 4.58 -2.51 10.22
CA ASN A 123 4.75 -2.74 11.64
C ASN A 123 6.01 -3.54 11.91
N LEU A 124 6.99 -2.93 12.58
CA LEU A 124 8.28 -3.58 12.90
C LEU A 124 8.23 -4.45 14.18
N ALA A 125 7.04 -4.75 14.70
CA ALA A 125 6.85 -5.70 15.80
C ALA A 125 6.73 -7.14 15.26
N ALA A 126 6.93 -8.13 16.12
CA ALA A 126 6.68 -9.52 15.74
C ALA A 126 5.17 -9.73 15.50
N GLY A 127 4.82 -10.23 14.32
CA GLY A 127 3.46 -10.53 13.91
C GLY A 127 3.36 -11.91 13.24
N ASN A 128 2.13 -12.30 12.91
CA ASN A 128 1.85 -13.56 12.20
C ASN A 128 1.33 -13.31 10.77
N ASN A 129 1.05 -12.05 10.41
CA ASN A 129 0.40 -11.64 9.16
C ASN A 129 1.41 -10.95 8.24
N ASP A 130 2.59 -11.56 8.09
CA ASP A 130 3.71 -10.90 7.42
C ASP A 130 3.51 -10.87 5.91
N VAL A 131 2.96 -9.77 5.42
CA VAL A 131 2.51 -9.59 4.02
C VAL A 131 3.52 -8.82 3.16
N VAL A 132 4.49 -8.15 3.76
CA VAL A 132 5.56 -7.43 3.04
C VAL A 132 6.94 -7.88 3.50
N VAL A 133 7.93 -7.79 2.63
CA VAL A 133 9.34 -8.07 2.94
C VAL A 133 10.15 -6.78 2.80
N ILE A 134 10.98 -6.46 3.79
CA ILE A 134 11.86 -5.29 3.72
C ILE A 134 13.09 -5.63 2.87
N GLU A 135 13.28 -4.87 1.79
CA GLU A 135 14.41 -5.02 0.87
C GLU A 135 15.61 -4.15 1.27
N LYS A 136 15.33 -2.97 1.84
CA LYS A 136 16.36 -2.06 2.36
C LYS A 136 15.74 -0.95 3.22
N PRO A 137 16.53 -0.29 4.09
CA PRO A 137 16.11 0.92 4.77
C PRO A 137 15.76 2.04 3.78
N GLY A 138 14.80 2.89 4.14
CA GLY A 138 14.36 4.02 3.32
C GLY A 138 15.44 5.08 3.09
N THR A 139 16.43 5.18 3.98
CA THR A 139 17.58 6.09 3.85
C THR A 139 18.42 5.85 2.58
N TYR A 140 18.25 4.71 1.91
CA TYR A 140 18.88 4.40 0.62
C TYR A 140 18.13 4.99 -0.57
N ILE A 141 17.03 5.71 -0.34
CA ILE A 141 16.24 6.42 -1.35
C ILE A 141 16.34 7.92 -1.05
N GLU A 142 16.54 8.74 -2.08
CA GLU A 142 16.82 10.19 -1.95
C GLU A 142 15.79 10.96 -1.09
N ARG A 143 14.52 10.52 -1.08
CA ARG A 143 13.43 11.13 -0.30
C ARG A 143 13.03 10.33 0.94
N GLY A 144 13.72 9.24 1.22
CA GLY A 144 13.44 8.36 2.35
C GLY A 144 14.21 8.76 3.61
N SER A 145 13.73 8.26 4.74
CA SER A 145 14.23 8.52 6.08
C SER A 145 14.46 7.21 6.83
N ALA A 146 14.97 7.29 8.06
CA ALA A 146 15.16 6.13 8.92
C ALA A 146 13.82 5.45 9.30
N ASN A 147 12.69 6.16 9.22
CA ASN A 147 11.37 5.59 9.52
C ASN A 147 10.60 5.17 8.26
N ASP A 148 11.29 5.05 7.14
CA ASP A 148 10.72 4.53 5.90
C ASP A 148 11.39 3.20 5.56
N ALA A 149 10.63 2.30 4.95
CA ALA A 149 11.09 1.02 4.43
C ALA A 149 10.93 1.00 2.91
N VAL A 150 11.91 0.41 2.22
CA VAL A 150 11.66 -0.11 0.88
C VAL A 150 11.20 -1.55 1.03
N VAL A 151 9.98 -1.82 0.59
CA VAL A 151 9.39 -3.16 0.69
C VAL A 151 8.99 -3.70 -0.66
N ARG A 152 8.75 -5.00 -0.71
CA ARG A 152 7.97 -5.68 -1.75
C ARG A 152 6.89 -6.54 -1.10
N ILE A 153 5.94 -7.02 -1.89
CA ILE A 153 4.94 -7.98 -1.39
C ILE A 153 5.64 -9.31 -1.08
N ASN A 154 5.26 -9.95 0.03
CA ASN A 154 5.67 -11.32 0.31
C ASN A 154 5.00 -12.24 -0.70
N TYR A 155 5.81 -12.89 -1.54
CA TYR A 155 5.31 -13.74 -2.64
C TYR A 155 4.36 -14.85 -2.15
N SER A 156 4.62 -15.42 -0.96
CA SER A 156 3.75 -16.45 -0.35
C SER A 156 2.38 -15.92 0.09
N LYS A 157 2.21 -14.59 0.11
CA LYS A 157 1.00 -13.87 0.54
C LYS A 157 0.38 -13.08 -0.61
N PHE A 158 0.86 -13.23 -1.84
CA PHE A 158 0.31 -12.54 -2.99
C PHE A 158 -1.00 -13.20 -3.43
N GLN A 159 -2.06 -12.41 -3.67
CA GLN A 159 -3.37 -12.89 -4.14
C GLN A 159 -3.46 -13.02 -5.66
N GLY A 160 -2.48 -12.50 -6.40
CA GLY A 160 -2.48 -12.57 -7.85
C GLY A 160 -2.04 -13.94 -8.34
N ASP A 161 -2.92 -14.62 -9.08
CA ASP A 161 -2.57 -15.75 -9.94
C ASP A 161 -1.57 -15.32 -11.03
#